data_AF-A0A6P4IZH3-F1
#
_entry.id   AF-A0A6P4IZH3-F1
#
_cell.length_a   1.000
_cell.length_b   1.000
_cell.length_c   1.000
_cell.angle_alpha   90.00
_cell.angle_beta   90.00
_cell.angle_gamma   90.00
#
_symmetry.space_group_name_H-M   'P 1'
#
loop_
_entity.id
_entity.type
_entity.pdbx_description
1 polymer ?
#
loop_
_entity_poly.entity_id
_entity_poly.type
_entity_poly.pdbx_seq_one_letter_code
_entity_poly.pdbx_strand_id
1 'polypeptide(L)'
;MRLVAYSEFYANHQSSRKAKMQARKVASDLLTDKLVREKLPRNRAPTYSEFRQIMRSAGKRTMADSNLLTFRSMVELRKAQIERGRLKSIKSSVDSRLNRDPTFFNRSKLVDELNHKQNLFRKNLQLLGKLTEINRVKYTVDCFNRKYPALQPNRIRIRDLTERLNQENRQLGCRLSAVKSKVDSQNPLAGPPKPLEQKASDETVSEFIPYMPSPRLGKRSAHVLLRPIVYFDLAVLENSQILGRLLLQLYTEISPEVVLEFVRMATHNDVQSHRFVRIFSNLWMEGELMLENRGTLSEHHSVKRSFLDPGKLTGLLSYSWDYRRNFPQGLLSYTISFKPLSVDPLQRVIFGQVRSGLRVLQSCPQFGTRNGKTKKTVIVARCGLL
;
A
#
# COMPACT_ATOMS: atom_id res chain seq x y z
N MET A 1 -19.87 43.57 -7.41
CA MET A 1 -19.09 42.32 -7.27
C MET A 1 -20.03 41.23 -6.78
N ARG A 2 -20.12 40.10 -7.49
CA ARG A 2 -21.00 38.98 -7.13
C ARG A 2 -20.48 38.32 -5.85
N LEU A 3 -21.31 38.24 -4.80
CA LEU A 3 -21.00 37.53 -3.56
C LEU A 3 -21.04 36.01 -3.85
N VAL A 4 -19.87 35.38 -3.93
CA VAL A 4 -19.75 33.92 -4.14
C VAL A 4 -20.10 33.21 -2.84
N ALA A 5 -21.05 32.28 -2.89
CA ALA A 5 -21.45 31.51 -1.72
C ALA A 5 -20.32 30.59 -1.21
N TYR A 6 -20.24 30.34 0.10
CA TYR A 6 -19.20 29.48 0.69
C TYR A 6 -19.17 28.06 0.08
N SER A 7 -20.33 27.56 -0.36
CA SER A 7 -20.46 26.30 -1.10
C SER A 7 -19.81 26.34 -2.49
N GLU A 8 -19.94 27.44 -3.24
CA GLU A 8 -19.26 27.66 -4.52
C GLU A 8 -17.74 27.82 -4.33
N PHE A 9 -17.32 28.49 -3.25
CA PHE A 9 -15.90 28.58 -2.89
C PHE A 9 -15.32 27.20 -2.57
N TYR A 10 -16.01 26.38 -1.78
CA TYR A 10 -15.54 25.03 -1.40
C TYR A 10 -15.51 24.05 -2.58
N ALA A 11 -16.46 24.14 -3.51
CA ALA A 11 -16.51 23.32 -4.71
C ALA A 11 -15.38 23.67 -5.72
N ASN A 12 -15.06 24.97 -5.84
CA ASN A 12 -14.04 25.47 -6.76
C ASN A 12 -12.62 25.53 -6.14
N HIS A 13 -12.49 25.40 -4.82
CA HIS A 13 -11.18 25.39 -4.19
C HIS A 13 -10.43 24.10 -4.55
N GLN A 14 -9.31 24.23 -5.26
CA GLN A 14 -8.47 23.09 -5.59
C GLN A 14 -7.94 22.46 -4.30
N SER A 15 -8.44 21.26 -3.97
CA SER A 15 -7.89 20.49 -2.86
C SER A 15 -6.41 20.23 -3.10
N SER A 16 -5.61 20.16 -2.02
CA SER A 16 -4.17 19.83 -2.09
C SER A 16 -3.91 18.58 -2.93
N ARG A 17 -4.82 17.60 -2.88
CA ARG A 17 -4.77 16.39 -3.70
C ARG A 17 -5.02 16.64 -5.19
N LYS A 18 -6.02 17.45 -5.56
CA LYS A 18 -6.30 17.83 -6.96
C LYS A 18 -5.14 18.64 -7.56
N ALA A 19 -4.63 19.63 -6.83
CA ALA A 19 -3.47 20.42 -7.25
C ALA A 19 -2.22 19.52 -7.48
N LYS A 20 -2.00 18.53 -6.59
CA LYS A 20 -0.89 17.56 -6.73
C LYS A 20 -1.06 16.64 -7.93
N MET A 21 -2.28 16.18 -8.22
CA MET A 21 -2.56 15.36 -9.41
C MET A 21 -2.35 16.15 -10.70
N GLN A 22 -2.80 17.41 -10.73
CA GLN A 22 -2.63 18.30 -11.87
C GLN A 22 -1.14 18.60 -12.10
N ALA A 23 -0.39 18.93 -11.04
CA ALA A 23 1.06 19.15 -11.14
C ALA A 23 1.81 17.90 -11.65
N ARG A 24 1.40 16.69 -11.23
CA ARG A 24 1.98 15.43 -11.72
C ARG A 24 1.71 15.21 -13.20
N LYS A 25 0.49 15.50 -13.66
CA LYS A 25 0.11 15.39 -15.08
C LYS A 25 0.90 16.36 -15.95
N VAL A 26 1.03 17.62 -15.50
CA VAL A 26 1.86 18.61 -16.22
C VAL A 26 3.33 18.19 -16.25
N ALA A 27 3.86 17.64 -15.15
CA ALA A 27 5.23 17.14 -15.12
C ALA A 27 5.45 15.93 -16.03
N SER A 28 4.49 14.99 -16.12
CA SER A 28 4.59 13.87 -17.07
C SER A 28 4.60 14.35 -18.51
N ASP A 29 3.73 15.29 -18.83
CA ASP A 29 3.61 15.82 -20.20
C ASP A 29 4.90 16.57 -20.60
N LEU A 30 5.48 17.37 -19.71
CA LEU A 30 6.76 18.06 -19.96
C LEU A 30 7.94 17.10 -20.09
N LEU A 31 7.95 16.00 -19.33
CA LEU A 31 8.98 14.99 -19.43
C LEU A 31 8.83 14.10 -20.67
N THR A 32 7.75 14.17 -21.46
CA THR A 32 7.71 13.43 -22.73
C THR A 32 8.60 14.05 -23.81
N ASP A 33 8.90 15.35 -23.69
CA ASP A 33 9.70 16.07 -24.68
C ASP A 33 11.21 15.88 -24.45
N LYS A 34 11.91 15.34 -25.45
CA LYS A 34 13.33 14.96 -25.34
C LYS A 34 14.24 16.17 -25.06
N LEU A 35 13.92 17.33 -25.65
CA LEU A 35 14.71 18.56 -25.47
C LEU A 35 14.56 19.14 -24.06
N VAL A 36 13.41 18.92 -23.41
CA VAL A 36 13.17 19.36 -22.02
C VAL A 36 13.94 18.47 -21.06
N ARG A 37 14.01 17.16 -21.31
CA ARG A 37 14.82 16.22 -20.50
C ARG A 37 16.31 16.55 -20.50
N GLU A 38 16.86 16.95 -21.64
CA GLU A 38 18.30 17.26 -21.75
C GLU A 38 18.69 18.56 -21.05
N LYS A 39 17.78 19.54 -21.01
CA LYS A 39 18.04 20.85 -20.39
C LYS A 39 17.64 20.94 -18.91
N LEU A 40 17.00 19.90 -18.37
CA LEU A 40 16.66 19.84 -16.95
C LEU A 40 17.88 19.45 -16.10
N PRO A 41 18.18 20.18 -15.01
CA PRO A 41 19.25 19.81 -14.09
C PRO A 41 18.95 18.46 -13.42
N ARG A 42 19.87 17.50 -13.52
CA ARG A 42 19.69 16.12 -13.04
C ARG A 42 19.58 15.99 -11.52
N ASN A 43 20.21 16.90 -10.78
CA ASN A 43 20.40 16.78 -9.32
C ASN A 43 19.75 17.89 -8.50
N ARG A 44 18.97 18.80 -9.12
CA ARG A 44 18.26 19.87 -8.42
C ARG A 44 17.02 20.33 -9.19
N ALA A 45 16.08 20.97 -8.50
CA ALA A 45 15.00 21.67 -9.18
C ALA A 45 15.55 22.88 -9.97
N PRO A 46 15.07 23.14 -11.21
CA PRO A 46 15.46 24.32 -11.97
C PRO A 46 14.95 25.60 -11.29
N THR A 47 15.74 26.66 -11.37
CA THR A 47 15.29 28.01 -10.98
C THR A 47 14.32 28.56 -12.02
N TYR A 48 13.54 29.58 -11.63
CA TYR A 48 12.48 30.13 -12.48
C TYR A 48 12.99 30.70 -13.82
N SER A 49 14.17 31.33 -13.81
CA SER A 49 14.83 31.84 -15.02
C SER A 49 15.23 30.70 -15.97
N GLU A 50 15.86 29.65 -15.44
CA GLU A 50 16.24 28.44 -16.18
C GLU A 50 15.01 27.77 -16.79
N PHE A 51 13.93 27.59 -16.01
CA PHE A 51 12.68 27.03 -16.49
C PHE A 51 12.05 27.85 -17.62
N ARG A 52 12.05 29.18 -17.50
CA ARG A 52 11.52 30.09 -18.53
C ARG A 52 12.31 29.99 -19.84
N GLN A 53 13.62 29.77 -19.75
CA GLN A 53 14.51 29.61 -20.90
C GLN A 53 14.31 28.25 -21.57
N ILE A 54 14.11 27.18 -20.78
CA ILE A 54 13.76 25.83 -21.27
C ILE A 54 12.43 25.88 -22.04
N MET A 55 11.39 26.49 -21.46
CA MET A 55 10.07 26.63 -22.08
C MET A 55 10.11 27.45 -23.38
N ARG A 56 10.90 28.55 -23.43
CA ARG A 56 11.10 29.33 -24.66
C ARG A 56 11.83 28.55 -25.75
N SER A 57 12.68 27.60 -25.36
CA SER A 57 13.43 26.76 -26.31
C SER A 57 12.62 25.58 -26.83
N ALA A 58 11.70 25.03 -26.04
CA ALA A 58 10.78 23.96 -26.45
C ALA A 58 9.58 24.49 -27.26
N GLY A 59 9.08 25.68 -26.93
CA GLY A 59 7.89 26.27 -27.57
C GLY A 59 8.09 26.83 -28.99
N LYS A 60 9.25 26.66 -29.63
CA LYS A 60 9.53 27.24 -30.96
C LYS A 60 9.19 26.35 -32.16
N ARG A 61 8.81 25.08 -31.97
CA ARG A 61 8.58 24.18 -33.13
C ARG A 61 7.27 23.41 -33.14
N THR A 62 6.52 23.38 -32.05
CA THR A 62 5.32 22.53 -32.01
C THR A 62 4.25 23.13 -31.10
N MET A 63 3.06 23.29 -31.69
CA MET A 63 1.75 23.44 -31.04
C MET A 63 1.29 24.86 -30.74
N ALA A 64 0.48 25.41 -31.65
CA ALA A 64 -0.36 26.57 -31.40
C ALA A 64 -1.54 26.28 -30.44
N ASP A 65 -2.03 25.04 -30.30
CA ASP A 65 -3.35 24.85 -29.65
C ASP A 65 -3.40 23.95 -28.40
N SER A 66 -2.35 23.17 -28.05
CA SER A 66 -2.44 22.24 -26.89
C SER A 66 -1.88 22.78 -25.57
N ASN A 67 -1.09 23.86 -25.58
CA ASN A 67 -0.37 24.35 -24.40
C ASN A 67 -1.00 25.55 -23.67
N LEU A 68 -2.07 26.13 -24.22
CA LEU A 68 -2.76 27.27 -23.61
C LEU A 68 -3.42 26.90 -22.27
N LEU A 69 -3.97 25.69 -22.16
CA LEU A 69 -4.61 25.20 -20.93
C LEU A 69 -3.61 24.94 -19.81
N THR A 70 -2.44 24.38 -20.14
CA THR A 70 -1.34 24.10 -19.19
C THR A 70 -0.70 25.39 -18.71
N PHE A 71 -0.48 26.35 -19.61
CA PHE A 71 0.06 27.67 -19.25
C PHE A 71 -0.93 28.47 -18.39
N ARG A 72 -2.22 28.47 -18.76
CA ARG A 72 -3.29 29.16 -18.00
C ARG A 72 -3.44 28.56 -16.60
N SER A 73 -3.41 27.24 -16.47
CA SER A 73 -3.47 26.54 -15.17
C SER A 73 -2.28 26.85 -14.26
N MET A 74 -1.06 26.97 -14.81
CA MET A 74 0.11 27.32 -14.01
C MET A 74 0.15 28.80 -13.60
N VAL A 75 -0.35 29.69 -14.47
CA VAL A 75 -0.53 31.12 -14.14
C VAL A 75 -1.58 31.29 -13.04
N GLU A 76 -2.67 30.51 -13.06
CA GLU A 76 -3.69 30.48 -12.02
C GLU A 76 -3.14 29.98 -10.68
N LEU A 77 -2.35 28.89 -10.68
CA LEU A 77 -1.67 28.40 -9.48
C LEU A 77 -0.71 29.44 -8.87
N ARG A 78 0.00 30.20 -9.72
CA ARG A 78 0.90 31.26 -9.26
C ARG A 78 0.13 32.49 -8.74
N LYS A 79 -0.98 32.88 -9.38
CA LYS A 79 -1.87 33.92 -8.85
C LYS A 79 -2.42 33.54 -7.48
N ALA A 80 -2.86 32.29 -7.30
CA ALA A 80 -3.35 31.81 -6.01
C ALA A 80 -2.25 31.82 -4.92
N GLN A 81 -0.99 31.50 -5.26
CA GLN A 81 0.14 31.63 -4.32
C GLN A 81 0.43 33.09 -3.95
N ILE A 82 0.39 34.01 -4.91
CA ILE A 82 0.60 35.45 -4.68
C ILE A 82 -0.53 36.03 -3.83
N GLU A 83 -1.78 35.66 -4.12
CA GLU A 83 -2.94 36.06 -3.32
C GLU A 83 -2.86 35.51 -1.90
N ARG A 84 -2.39 34.28 -1.72
CA ARG A 84 -2.16 33.71 -0.37
C ARG A 84 -1.03 34.43 0.39
N GLY A 85 -0.01 34.91 -0.33
CA GLY A 85 1.02 35.78 0.22
C GLY A 85 0.47 37.15 0.62
N ARG A 86 -0.36 37.75 -0.24
CA ARG A 86 -1.05 39.03 0.03
C ARG A 86 -2.01 38.91 1.21
N LEU A 87 -2.84 37.86 1.26
CA LEU A 87 -3.75 37.57 2.37
C LEU A 87 -3.01 37.40 3.71
N LYS A 88 -1.78 36.85 3.69
CA LYS A 88 -0.92 36.79 4.88
C LYS A 88 -0.36 38.15 5.31
N SER A 89 -0.21 39.10 4.38
CA SER A 89 0.28 40.45 4.67
C SER A 89 -0.83 41.47 4.96
N ILE A 90 -2.11 41.11 4.75
CA ILE A 90 -3.24 41.97 5.13
C ILE A 90 -3.36 41.95 6.66
N LYS A 91 -2.96 43.05 7.27
CA LYS A 91 -3.30 43.36 8.67
C LYS A 91 -4.63 44.12 8.66
N SER A 92 -5.56 43.77 9.55
CA SER A 92 -6.78 44.56 9.71
C SER A 92 -6.40 45.93 10.25
N SER A 93 -6.44 46.97 9.43
CA SER A 93 -6.54 48.33 9.94
C SER A 93 -7.96 48.50 10.46
N VAL A 94 -8.13 48.41 11.77
CA VAL A 94 -9.34 48.91 12.40
C VAL A 94 -9.27 50.43 12.23
N ASP A 95 -10.15 50.99 11.40
CA ASP A 95 -10.33 52.44 11.34
C ASP A 95 -10.84 52.90 12.70
N SER A 96 -9.93 53.36 13.55
CA SER A 96 -10.23 54.02 14.82
C SER A 96 -10.59 55.49 14.58
N ARG A 97 -11.51 55.77 13.66
CA ARG A 97 -12.18 57.07 13.60
C ARG A 97 -13.36 57.02 14.56
N LEU A 98 -13.08 57.35 15.82
CA LEU A 98 -14.10 57.69 16.80
C LEU A 98 -14.89 58.89 16.28
N ASN A 99 -16.16 58.68 15.93
CA ASN A 99 -17.13 59.77 15.91
C ASN A 99 -17.12 60.40 17.31
N ARG A 100 -16.68 61.64 17.37
CA ARG A 100 -16.55 62.42 18.60
C ARG A 100 -17.95 62.85 19.05
N ASP A 101 -18.57 62.04 19.90
CA ASP A 101 -19.58 62.53 20.85
C ASP A 101 -19.11 62.16 22.26
N PRO A 102 -18.95 63.14 23.18
CA PRO A 102 -18.33 62.91 24.48
C PRO A 102 -19.38 62.40 25.47
N THR A 103 -19.85 61.18 25.29
CA THR A 103 -20.52 60.47 26.38
C THR A 103 -19.45 59.77 27.18
N PHE A 104 -19.20 60.25 28.40
CA PHE A 104 -18.27 59.66 29.38
C PHE A 104 -18.27 58.13 29.29
N PHE A 105 -17.21 57.59 28.68
CA PHE A 105 -17.02 56.15 28.56
C PHE A 105 -16.83 55.58 29.96
N ASN A 106 -17.90 55.01 30.51
CA ASN A 106 -17.85 54.36 31.81
C ASN A 106 -17.03 53.07 31.65
N ARG A 107 -15.74 53.15 31.95
CA ARG A 107 -14.74 52.09 31.73
C ARG A 107 -15.16 50.76 32.34
N SER A 108 -15.89 50.78 33.45
CA SER A 108 -16.47 49.59 34.08
C SER A 108 -17.49 48.90 33.17
N LYS A 109 -18.46 49.64 32.61
CA LYS A 109 -19.47 49.09 31.70
C LYS A 109 -18.86 48.46 30.45
N LEU A 110 -17.82 49.07 29.87
CA LEU A 110 -17.13 48.49 28.72
C LEU A 110 -16.40 47.19 29.06
N VAL A 111 -15.78 47.11 30.23
CA VAL A 111 -15.12 45.88 30.71
C VAL A 111 -16.17 44.80 30.96
N ASP A 112 -17.32 45.16 31.54
CA ASP A 112 -18.43 44.23 31.79
C ASP A 112 -19.05 43.72 30.48
N GLU A 113 -19.27 44.60 29.49
CA GLU A 113 -19.75 44.21 28.16
C GLU A 113 -18.75 43.31 27.42
N LEU A 114 -17.45 43.61 27.52
CA LEU A 114 -16.40 42.80 26.93
C LEU A 114 -16.34 41.41 27.58
N ASN A 115 -16.40 41.34 28.91
CA ASN A 115 -16.46 40.09 29.66
C ASN A 115 -17.73 39.29 29.32
N HIS A 116 -18.86 39.98 29.19
CA HIS A 116 -20.13 39.37 28.79
C HIS A 116 -20.05 38.77 27.39
N LYS A 117 -19.51 39.52 26.41
CA LYS A 117 -19.30 39.02 25.04
C LYS A 117 -18.31 37.86 25.00
N GLN A 118 -17.20 37.92 25.75
CA GLN A 118 -16.25 36.82 25.84
C GLN A 118 -16.90 35.55 26.41
N ASN A 119 -17.75 35.70 27.43
CA ASN A 119 -18.49 34.57 28.00
C ASN A 119 -19.51 33.98 27.03
N LEU A 120 -20.22 34.81 26.27
CA LEU A 120 -21.10 34.35 25.18
C LEU A 120 -20.30 33.59 24.11
N PHE A 121 -19.14 34.10 23.69
CA PHE A 121 -18.28 33.42 22.74
C PHE A 121 -17.79 32.06 23.24
N ARG A 122 -17.38 31.96 24.51
CA ARG A 122 -17.00 30.67 25.12
C ARG A 122 -18.15 29.67 25.13
N LYS A 123 -19.37 30.11 25.47
CA LYS A 123 -20.57 29.27 25.42
C LYS A 123 -20.88 28.79 24.01
N ASN A 124 -20.78 29.67 23.01
CA ASN A 124 -21.01 29.32 21.61
C ASN A 124 -19.97 28.31 21.08
N LEU A 125 -18.70 28.46 21.45
CA LEU A 125 -17.66 27.49 21.12
C LEU A 125 -17.91 26.12 21.75
N GLN A 126 -18.38 26.08 23.00
CA GLN A 126 -18.76 24.82 23.66
C GLN A 126 -19.95 24.15 22.97
N LEU A 127 -20.96 24.91 22.54
CA LEU A 127 -22.10 24.38 21.79
C LEU A 127 -21.68 23.80 20.43
N LEU A 128 -20.82 24.49 19.70
CA LEU A 128 -20.22 23.99 18.45
C LEU A 128 -19.44 22.69 18.67
N GLY A 129 -18.65 22.60 19.74
CA GLY A 129 -17.94 21.38 20.12
C GLY A 129 -18.90 20.21 20.32
N LYS A 130 -19.97 20.41 21.12
CA LYS A 130 -21.01 19.39 21.34
C LYS A 130 -21.73 19.00 20.05
N LEU A 131 -22.04 19.96 19.18
CA LEU A 131 -22.64 19.70 17.87
C LEU A 131 -21.75 18.83 16.97
N THR A 132 -20.45 19.11 16.95
CA THR A 132 -19.49 18.30 16.20
C THR A 132 -19.32 16.89 16.78
N GLU A 133 -19.41 16.75 18.10
CA GLU A 133 -19.38 15.46 18.79
C GLU A 133 -20.63 14.63 18.46
N ILE A 134 -21.82 15.22 18.54
CA ILE A 134 -23.10 14.59 18.16
C ILE A 134 -23.07 14.15 16.69
N ASN A 135 -22.61 15.02 15.78
CA ASN A 135 -22.54 14.70 14.35
C ASN A 135 -21.55 13.55 14.05
N ARG A 136 -20.48 13.43 14.85
CA ARG A 136 -19.52 12.33 14.74
C ARG A 136 -20.07 11.00 15.26
N VAL A 137 -20.89 11.02 16.31
CA VAL A 137 -21.38 9.81 17.00
C VAL A 137 -22.68 9.27 16.40
N LYS A 138 -23.42 10.04 15.57
CA LYS A 138 -24.63 9.61 14.82
C LYS A 138 -25.80 9.03 15.66
N TYR A 139 -25.77 9.12 16.99
CA TYR A 139 -26.86 8.62 17.85
C TYR A 139 -27.82 9.72 18.32
N THR A 140 -29.06 9.30 18.62
CA THR A 140 -30.20 10.06 19.10
C THR A 140 -29.92 10.75 20.44
N VAL A 141 -30.24 12.04 20.53
CA VAL A 141 -30.08 12.84 21.75
C VAL A 141 -31.16 12.45 22.75
N ASP A 142 -30.78 11.80 23.85
CA ASP A 142 -31.69 11.61 24.99
C ASP A 142 -31.81 12.95 25.74
N CYS A 143 -32.89 13.67 25.44
CA CYS A 143 -33.15 15.02 25.94
C CYS A 143 -33.77 15.04 27.35
N PHE A 144 -33.89 13.88 28.02
CA PHE A 144 -34.53 13.81 29.32
C PHE A 144 -33.52 13.70 30.45
N ASN A 145 -33.43 14.79 31.22
CA ASN A 145 -32.71 14.89 32.47
C ASN A 145 -33.29 13.89 33.50
N ARG A 146 -32.85 12.63 33.46
CA ARG A 146 -33.15 11.63 34.48
C ARG A 146 -31.91 11.45 35.36
N LYS A 147 -31.90 12.23 36.45
CA LYS A 147 -31.14 12.05 37.70
C LYS A 147 -29.82 11.30 37.55
N TYR A 148 -28.73 12.07 37.50
CA TYR A 148 -27.32 11.66 37.72
C TYR A 148 -27.12 10.14 37.88
N PRO A 149 -26.69 9.41 36.83
CA PRO A 149 -26.24 8.04 37.03
C PRO A 149 -25.04 8.10 38.00
N ALA A 150 -25.08 7.26 39.03
CA ALA A 150 -24.03 7.17 40.03
C ALA A 150 -22.65 7.14 39.36
N LEU A 151 -21.73 7.97 39.86
CA LEU A 151 -20.35 8.00 39.39
C LEU A 151 -19.77 6.60 39.53
N GLN A 152 -19.53 5.94 38.40
CA GLN A 152 -18.86 4.65 38.32
C GLN A 152 -17.56 4.70 39.16
N PRO A 153 -17.32 3.76 40.09
CA PRO A 153 -16.23 3.84 41.07
C PRO A 153 -14.82 3.86 40.46
N ASN A 154 -14.68 3.61 39.15
CA ASN A 154 -13.40 3.55 38.45
C ASN A 154 -13.10 4.76 37.55
N ARG A 155 -13.84 5.89 37.65
CA ARG A 155 -13.60 7.07 36.78
C ARG A 155 -12.16 7.59 36.83
N ILE A 156 -11.54 7.58 38.00
CA ILE A 156 -10.15 8.01 38.20
C ILE A 156 -9.21 7.04 37.47
N ARG A 157 -9.37 5.73 37.67
CA ARG A 157 -8.55 4.71 37.00
C ARG A 157 -8.71 4.73 35.48
N ILE A 158 -9.92 4.95 34.97
CA ILE A 158 -10.18 5.06 33.53
C ILE A 158 -9.50 6.32 32.97
N ARG A 159 -9.56 7.44 33.69
CA ARG A 159 -8.88 8.67 33.30
C ARG A 159 -7.36 8.49 33.29
N ASP A 160 -6.79 7.89 34.33
CA ASP A 160 -5.35 7.62 34.43
C ASP A 160 -4.87 6.66 33.34
N LEU A 161 -5.69 5.68 32.96
CA LEU A 161 -5.41 4.78 31.84
C LEU A 161 -5.48 5.53 30.51
N THR A 162 -6.45 6.42 30.34
CA THR A 162 -6.61 7.22 29.11
C THR A 162 -5.45 8.20 28.94
N GLU A 163 -5.01 8.85 30.02
CA GLU A 163 -3.85 9.74 30.00
C GLU A 163 -2.56 8.98 29.68
N ARG A 164 -2.36 7.78 30.26
CA ARG A 164 -1.23 6.89 29.93
C ARG A 164 -1.24 6.47 28.47
N LEU A 165 -2.36 5.96 27.95
CA LEU A 165 -2.48 5.56 26.55
C LEU A 165 -2.23 6.73 25.60
N ASN A 166 -2.69 7.94 25.95
CA ASN A 166 -2.43 9.13 25.15
C ASN A 166 -0.94 9.52 25.14
N GLN A 167 -0.24 9.37 26.27
CA GLN A 167 1.21 9.59 26.33
C GLN A 167 1.97 8.56 25.50
N GLU A 168 1.62 7.28 25.62
CA GLU A 168 2.22 6.20 24.81
C GLU A 168 1.98 6.40 23.31
N ASN A 169 0.74 6.72 22.93
CA ASN A 169 0.38 7.02 21.54
C ASN A 169 1.14 8.24 21.01
N ARG A 170 1.35 9.27 21.85
CA ARG A 170 2.15 10.45 21.47
C ARG A 170 3.61 10.08 21.26
N GLN A 171 4.20 9.27 22.14
CA GLN A 171 5.57 8.78 21.98
C GLN A 171 5.72 7.91 20.73
N LEU A 172 4.78 7.00 20.47
CA LEU A 172 4.73 6.20 19.25
C LEU A 172 4.60 7.10 18.01
N GLY A 173 3.74 8.11 18.05
CA GLY A 173 3.60 9.10 16.97
C GLY A 173 4.91 9.85 16.69
N CYS A 174 5.61 10.31 17.73
CA CYS A 174 6.93 10.94 17.59
C CYS A 174 7.94 9.97 16.96
N ARG A 175 7.99 8.71 17.40
CA ARG A 175 8.86 7.68 16.82
C ARG A 175 8.54 7.42 15.36
N LEU A 176 7.26 7.24 15.02
CA LEU A 176 6.82 7.04 13.63
C LEU A 176 7.14 8.23 12.73
N SER A 177 7.05 9.45 13.26
CA SER A 177 7.40 10.67 12.52
C SER A 177 8.91 10.81 12.26
N ALA A 178 9.74 10.26 13.16
CA ALA A 178 11.19 10.27 13.04
C ALA A 178 11.72 9.17 12.10
N VAL A 179 10.93 8.11 11.87
CA VAL A 179 11.29 7.03 10.94
C VAL A 179 11.25 7.56 9.51
N LYS A 180 12.43 7.75 8.92
CA LYS A 180 12.58 7.99 7.48
C LYS A 180 12.45 6.66 6.74
N SER A 181 11.61 6.60 5.71
CA SER A 181 11.49 5.42 4.86
C SER A 181 12.85 5.09 4.22
N LYS A 182 13.34 3.85 4.37
CA LYS A 182 14.53 3.36 3.65
C LYS A 182 14.35 3.32 2.13
N VAL A 183 13.10 3.35 1.68
CA VAL A 183 12.74 3.36 0.26
C VAL A 183 12.10 4.72 -0.04
N ASP A 184 12.77 5.53 -0.85
CA ASP A 184 12.26 6.85 -1.25
C ASP A 184 11.06 6.68 -2.18
N SER A 185 9.88 6.46 -1.59
CA SER A 185 8.60 6.32 -2.28
C SER A 185 8.07 7.66 -2.77
N GLN A 186 8.77 8.76 -2.44
CA GLN A 186 8.36 10.13 -2.73
C GLN A 186 9.17 10.77 -3.84
N ASN A 187 10.23 10.14 -4.35
CA ASN A 187 10.95 10.62 -5.51
C ASN A 187 10.16 10.34 -6.80
N PRO A 188 9.49 11.33 -7.42
CA PRO A 188 8.76 11.12 -8.67
C PRO A 188 9.70 10.90 -9.87
N LEU A 189 11.01 11.05 -9.68
CA LEU A 189 12.05 10.81 -10.69
C LEU A 189 12.72 9.44 -10.52
N ALA A 190 12.50 8.74 -9.41
CA ALA A 190 12.86 7.33 -9.31
C ALA A 190 11.94 6.55 -10.24
N GLY A 191 12.51 5.87 -11.24
CA GLY A 191 11.74 5.01 -12.13
C GLY A 191 10.92 3.99 -11.32
N PRO A 192 9.80 3.50 -11.86
CA PRO A 192 9.08 2.39 -11.23
C PRO A 192 10.08 1.27 -10.93
N PRO A 193 9.92 0.54 -9.79
CA PRO A 193 10.77 -0.62 -9.52
C PRO A 193 10.80 -1.48 -10.78
N LYS A 194 12.01 -1.90 -11.20
CA LYS A 194 12.19 -2.73 -12.40
C LYS A 194 11.10 -3.81 -12.37
N PRO A 195 10.34 -4.01 -13.46
CA PRO A 195 9.41 -5.13 -13.54
C PRO A 195 10.17 -6.37 -13.11
N LEU A 196 9.55 -7.18 -12.24
CA LEU A 196 10.10 -8.47 -11.85
C LEU A 196 10.58 -9.17 -13.12
N GLU A 197 11.82 -9.66 -13.17
CA GLU A 197 12.28 -10.47 -14.30
C GLU A 197 11.47 -11.77 -14.26
N GLN A 198 10.38 -11.79 -15.02
CA GLN A 198 9.45 -12.92 -15.16
C GLN A 198 9.97 -13.97 -16.15
N LYS A 199 11.16 -13.76 -16.72
CA LYS A 199 11.67 -14.55 -17.84
C LYS A 199 12.78 -15.49 -17.36
N ALA A 200 12.72 -16.75 -17.79
CA ALA A 200 13.86 -17.66 -17.71
C ALA A 200 15.07 -17.06 -18.44
N SER A 201 16.28 -17.38 -17.98
CA SER A 201 17.52 -17.06 -18.69
C SER A 201 17.53 -17.70 -20.07
N ASP A 202 18.18 -17.02 -21.03
CA ASP A 202 18.26 -17.49 -22.42
C ASP A 202 18.97 -18.85 -22.53
N GLU A 203 19.94 -19.12 -21.64
CA GLU A 203 20.61 -20.42 -21.50
C GLU A 203 19.62 -21.54 -21.16
N THR A 204 18.79 -21.35 -20.13
CA THR A 204 17.77 -22.35 -19.73
C THR A 204 16.72 -22.51 -20.82
N VAL A 205 16.34 -21.44 -21.51
CA VAL A 205 15.43 -21.57 -22.66
C VAL A 205 16.05 -22.42 -23.76
N SER A 206 17.33 -22.22 -24.11
CA SER A 206 18.00 -23.01 -25.14
C SER A 206 18.07 -24.51 -24.81
N GLU A 207 18.28 -24.86 -23.55
CA GLU A 207 18.33 -26.24 -23.07
C GLU A 207 16.96 -26.94 -23.15
N PHE A 208 15.89 -26.24 -22.79
CA PHE A 208 14.55 -26.83 -22.67
C PHE A 208 13.65 -26.64 -23.89
N ILE A 209 14.03 -25.79 -24.87
CA ILE A 209 13.33 -25.60 -26.14
C ILE A 209 12.96 -26.93 -26.85
N PRO A 210 13.85 -27.94 -26.94
CA PRO A 210 13.54 -29.19 -27.64
C PRO A 210 12.37 -29.97 -27.04
N TYR A 211 12.12 -29.79 -25.73
CA TYR A 211 11.07 -30.47 -24.99
C TYR A 211 9.76 -29.67 -24.96
N MET A 212 9.75 -28.45 -25.52
CA MET A 212 8.58 -27.58 -25.50
C MET A 212 7.58 -27.93 -26.61
N PRO A 213 6.26 -27.82 -26.34
CA PRO A 213 5.26 -28.00 -27.38
C PRO A 213 5.45 -26.94 -28.47
N SER A 214 5.30 -27.36 -29.73
CA SER A 214 5.41 -26.46 -30.87
C SER A 214 4.49 -25.23 -30.70
N PRO A 215 4.90 -24.02 -31.15
CA PRO A 215 4.24 -22.74 -30.87
C PRO A 215 2.83 -22.57 -31.49
N ARG A 216 2.20 -23.67 -31.93
CA ARG A 216 0.81 -23.70 -32.43
C ARG A 216 -0.21 -23.37 -31.33
N LEU A 217 0.16 -23.51 -30.05
CA LEU A 217 -0.68 -23.21 -28.88
C LEU A 217 -0.58 -21.75 -28.40
N GLY A 218 -0.65 -20.79 -29.32
CA GLY A 218 -0.82 -19.36 -29.01
C GLY A 218 0.42 -18.60 -28.51
N LYS A 219 0.27 -17.27 -28.42
CA LYS A 219 1.30 -16.21 -28.25
C LYS A 219 2.12 -16.24 -26.93
N ARG A 220 2.23 -17.37 -26.23
CA ARG A 220 2.96 -17.47 -24.97
C ARG A 220 4.43 -17.78 -25.25
N SER A 221 5.32 -16.88 -24.83
CA SER A 221 6.77 -17.08 -24.97
C SER A 221 7.26 -18.24 -24.11
N ALA A 222 8.22 -19.03 -24.61
CA ALA A 222 8.90 -20.11 -23.87
C ALA A 222 9.31 -19.71 -22.44
N HIS A 223 9.79 -18.48 -22.26
CA HIS A 223 10.15 -17.95 -20.94
C HIS A 223 9.01 -17.99 -19.90
N VAL A 224 7.76 -17.78 -20.33
CA VAL A 224 6.57 -17.80 -19.45
C VAL A 224 6.16 -19.24 -19.13
N LEU A 225 6.35 -20.15 -20.08
CA LEU A 225 6.08 -21.57 -19.88
C LEU A 225 7.08 -22.19 -18.89
N LEU A 226 8.36 -21.76 -18.91
CA LEU A 226 9.36 -22.27 -17.96
C LEU A 226 9.17 -21.74 -16.54
N ARG A 227 8.68 -20.50 -16.42
CA ARG A 227 8.61 -19.78 -15.15
C ARG A 227 7.20 -19.24 -14.87
N PRO A 228 6.17 -20.09 -14.81
CA PRO A 228 4.80 -19.62 -14.57
C PRO A 228 4.70 -18.98 -13.19
N ILE A 229 3.87 -17.94 -13.09
CA ILE A 229 3.63 -17.22 -11.83
C ILE A 229 2.20 -17.46 -11.40
N VAL A 230 2.04 -18.07 -10.23
CA VAL A 230 0.75 -18.30 -9.58
C VAL A 230 0.60 -17.32 -8.42
N TYR A 231 -0.59 -16.74 -8.24
CA TYR A 231 -0.90 -15.97 -7.05
C TYR A 231 -1.78 -16.75 -6.08
N PHE A 232 -1.53 -16.57 -4.78
CA PHE A 232 -2.43 -17.00 -3.70
C PHE A 232 -2.86 -15.79 -2.88
N ASP A 233 -4.16 -15.57 -2.78
CA ASP A 233 -4.75 -14.64 -1.82
C ASP A 233 -4.99 -15.39 -0.52
N LEU A 234 -4.23 -15.04 0.53
CA LEU A 234 -4.32 -15.70 1.83
C LEU A 234 -5.35 -15.03 2.73
N ALA A 235 -6.10 -15.84 3.45
CA ALA A 235 -7.05 -15.40 4.47
C ALA A 235 -6.98 -16.30 5.72
N VAL A 236 -7.44 -15.76 6.84
CA VAL A 236 -7.63 -16.50 8.10
C VAL A 236 -9.10 -16.89 8.21
N LEU A 237 -9.40 -18.18 8.34
CA LEU A 237 -10.76 -18.70 8.30
C LEU A 237 -11.62 -18.18 9.46
N GLU A 238 -11.09 -18.17 10.69
CA GLU A 238 -11.90 -17.85 11.89
C GLU A 238 -12.42 -16.41 11.88
N ASN A 239 -11.63 -15.48 11.36
CA ASN A 239 -11.94 -14.04 11.38
C ASN A 239 -12.29 -13.50 9.99
N SER A 240 -12.28 -14.34 8.95
CA SER A 240 -12.35 -13.93 7.53
C SER A 240 -11.39 -12.77 7.18
N GLN A 241 -10.25 -12.71 7.86
CA GLN A 241 -9.29 -11.63 7.70
C GLN A 241 -8.36 -11.93 6.54
N ILE A 242 -8.34 -11.04 5.54
CA ILE A 242 -7.43 -11.13 4.39
C ILE A 242 -6.01 -10.75 4.84
N LEU A 243 -5.06 -11.67 4.67
CA LEU A 243 -3.64 -11.44 4.97
C LEU A 243 -2.93 -10.74 3.82
N GLY A 244 -3.31 -11.06 2.58
CA GLY A 244 -2.79 -10.45 1.36
C GLY A 244 -2.42 -11.47 0.29
N ARG A 245 -1.77 -11.00 -0.77
CA ARG A 245 -1.41 -11.79 -1.94
C ARG A 245 0.05 -12.24 -1.91
N LEU A 246 0.29 -13.53 -2.14
CA LEU A 246 1.59 -14.12 -2.45
C LEU A 246 1.69 -14.34 -3.95
N LEU A 247 2.85 -14.02 -4.53
CA LEU A 247 3.19 -14.40 -5.91
C LEU A 247 4.29 -15.46 -5.88
N LEU A 248 3.98 -16.62 -6.42
CA LEU A 248 4.81 -17.82 -6.46
C LEU A 248 5.31 -17.98 -7.89
N GLN A 249 6.61 -17.84 -8.09
CA GLN A 249 7.24 -18.24 -9.34
C GLN A 249 7.61 -19.72 -9.24
N LEU A 250 7.09 -20.51 -10.16
CA LEU A 250 7.31 -21.95 -10.23
C LEU A 250 8.32 -22.27 -11.33
N TYR A 251 8.98 -23.41 -11.20
CA TYR A 251 10.16 -23.77 -11.99
C TYR A 251 9.91 -25.10 -12.70
N THR A 252 9.38 -25.05 -13.92
CA THR A 252 9.05 -26.28 -14.66
C THR A 252 10.28 -27.06 -15.10
N GLU A 253 11.44 -26.41 -15.20
CA GLU A 253 12.70 -27.09 -15.52
C GLU A 253 13.20 -28.01 -14.40
N ILE A 254 12.70 -27.86 -13.17
CA ILE A 254 13.06 -28.72 -12.05
C ILE A 254 12.08 -29.87 -11.93
N SER A 255 10.80 -29.55 -11.78
CA SER A 255 9.75 -30.55 -11.55
C SER A 255 8.48 -30.16 -12.33
N PRO A 256 8.43 -30.45 -13.64
CA PRO A 256 7.34 -30.00 -14.50
C PRO A 256 5.99 -30.54 -14.02
N GLU A 257 5.92 -31.80 -13.60
CA GLU A 257 4.68 -32.46 -13.21
C GLU A 257 4.07 -31.81 -11.96
N VAL A 258 4.89 -31.54 -10.94
CA VAL A 258 4.47 -30.82 -9.74
C VAL A 258 3.99 -29.41 -10.10
N VAL A 259 4.73 -28.69 -10.94
CA VAL A 259 4.38 -27.32 -11.32
C VAL A 259 3.08 -27.30 -12.12
N LEU A 260 2.85 -28.26 -13.01
CA LEU A 260 1.62 -28.37 -13.79
C LEU A 260 0.39 -28.55 -12.90
N GLU A 261 0.47 -29.28 -11.80
CA GLU A 261 -0.65 -29.41 -10.85
C GLU A 261 -0.97 -28.07 -10.15
N PHE A 262 0.04 -27.28 -9.80
CA PHE A 262 -0.18 -25.92 -9.29
C PHE A 262 -0.79 -24.99 -10.35
N VAL A 263 -0.30 -25.08 -11.59
CA VAL A 263 -0.83 -24.28 -12.72
C VAL A 263 -2.27 -24.69 -13.01
N ARG A 264 -2.60 -25.98 -12.95
CA ARG A 264 -3.95 -26.50 -13.11
C ARG A 264 -4.89 -25.95 -12.04
N MET A 265 -4.52 -26.08 -10.77
CA MET A 265 -5.29 -25.57 -9.64
C MET A 265 -5.51 -24.06 -9.78
N ALA A 266 -4.47 -23.32 -10.15
CA ALA A 266 -4.54 -21.88 -10.40
C ALA A 266 -5.45 -21.53 -11.58
N THR A 267 -5.40 -22.29 -12.68
CA THR A 267 -6.21 -22.03 -13.88
C THR A 267 -7.70 -22.19 -13.60
N HIS A 268 -8.09 -23.17 -12.78
CA HIS A 268 -9.48 -23.42 -12.42
C HIS A 268 -9.92 -22.66 -11.16
N ASN A 269 -9.03 -21.90 -10.52
CA ASN A 269 -9.25 -21.31 -9.20
C ASN A 269 -9.80 -22.34 -8.20
N ASP A 270 -9.25 -23.56 -8.23
CA ASP A 270 -9.69 -24.67 -7.40
C ASP A 270 -9.06 -24.58 -6.01
N VAL A 271 -9.65 -23.71 -5.19
CA VAL A 271 -9.18 -23.45 -3.83
C VAL A 271 -9.42 -24.66 -2.91
N GLN A 272 -10.40 -25.51 -3.21
CA GLN A 272 -10.78 -26.64 -2.36
C GLN A 272 -9.78 -27.79 -2.41
N SER A 273 -9.04 -27.92 -3.51
CA SER A 273 -7.95 -28.90 -3.61
C SER A 273 -6.73 -28.53 -2.78
N HIS A 274 -6.64 -27.33 -2.22
CA HIS A 274 -5.48 -26.85 -1.46
C HIS A 274 -5.78 -26.63 0.02
N ARG A 275 -4.85 -27.02 0.90
CA ARG A 275 -4.94 -26.74 2.34
C ARG A 275 -3.58 -26.55 2.99
N PHE A 276 -3.45 -25.60 3.91
CA PHE A 276 -2.32 -25.53 4.82
C PHE A 276 -2.55 -26.38 6.07
N VAL A 277 -1.66 -27.33 6.33
CA VAL A 277 -1.84 -28.32 7.41
C VAL A 277 -1.04 -27.95 8.64
N ARG A 278 0.20 -27.51 8.45
CA ARG A 278 1.11 -27.19 9.55
C ARG A 278 1.81 -25.87 9.31
N ILE A 279 1.99 -25.10 10.37
CA ILE A 279 2.79 -23.87 10.35
C ILE A 279 3.79 -23.95 11.50
N PHE A 280 5.06 -24.15 11.13
CA PHE A 280 6.18 -24.11 12.05
C PHE A 280 6.69 -22.67 12.12
N SER A 281 6.41 -21.98 13.22
CA SER A 281 6.57 -20.53 13.34
C SER A 281 7.98 -20.01 13.00
N ASN A 282 9.03 -20.82 13.14
CA ASN A 282 10.41 -20.39 12.87
C ASN A 282 11.08 -21.09 11.68
N LEU A 283 10.34 -21.91 10.91
CA LEU A 283 10.92 -22.77 9.87
C LEU A 283 10.21 -22.59 8.53
N TRP A 284 9.01 -23.17 8.40
CA TRP A 284 8.21 -23.14 7.18
C TRP A 284 6.73 -23.38 7.49
N MET A 285 5.88 -23.16 6.49
CA MET A 285 4.52 -23.69 6.46
C MET A 285 4.43 -24.86 5.49
N GLU A 286 3.59 -25.83 5.82
CA GLU A 286 3.33 -27.04 5.04
C GLU A 286 1.93 -26.95 4.43
N GLY A 287 1.86 -27.17 3.12
CA GLY A 287 0.63 -27.24 2.35
C GLY A 287 0.48 -28.61 1.71
N GLU A 288 -0.77 -29.04 1.58
CA GLU A 288 -1.17 -30.22 0.83
C GLU A 288 -2.01 -29.78 -0.37
N LEU A 289 -1.75 -30.39 -1.52
CA LEU A 289 -2.57 -30.26 -2.72
C LEU A 289 -3.14 -31.63 -3.07
N MET A 290 -4.47 -31.70 -3.18
CA MET A 290 -5.19 -32.89 -3.58
C MET A 290 -5.09 -33.09 -5.09
N LEU A 291 -4.67 -34.28 -5.48
CA LEU A 291 -4.52 -34.68 -6.88
C LEU A 291 -5.82 -35.31 -7.36
N GLU A 292 -6.36 -34.85 -8.49
CA GLU A 292 -7.54 -35.48 -9.09
C GLU A 292 -7.23 -36.90 -9.57
N ASN A 293 -6.03 -37.14 -10.10
CA ASN A 293 -5.63 -38.45 -10.60
C ASN A 293 -4.36 -38.93 -9.90
N ARG A 294 -4.51 -39.98 -9.08
CA ARG A 294 -3.44 -40.53 -8.22
C ARG A 294 -2.26 -41.11 -9.03
N GLY A 295 -2.44 -41.35 -10.33
CA GLY A 295 -1.41 -41.86 -11.23
C GLY A 295 -0.59 -40.79 -11.95
N THR A 296 -1.00 -39.52 -11.95
CA THR A 296 -0.28 -38.45 -12.71
C THR A 296 1.10 -38.17 -12.14
N LEU A 297 1.29 -38.43 -10.85
CA LEU A 297 2.53 -38.29 -10.12
C LEU A 297 3.00 -39.68 -9.65
N SER A 298 3.39 -40.56 -10.56
CA SER A 298 4.05 -41.85 -10.24
C SER A 298 5.57 -41.86 -10.51
N GLU A 299 6.06 -40.99 -11.40
CA GLU A 299 7.48 -40.67 -11.57
C GLU A 299 7.59 -39.21 -12.05
N HIS A 300 8.09 -38.30 -11.22
CA HIS A 300 7.95 -36.85 -11.45
C HIS A 300 9.21 -36.09 -11.03
N HIS A 301 10.34 -36.80 -10.94
CA HIS A 301 11.62 -36.15 -10.70
C HIS A 301 12.83 -36.98 -11.15
N SER A 302 13.55 -36.47 -12.15
CA SER A 302 14.77 -37.09 -12.67
C SER A 302 16.06 -36.43 -12.17
N VAL A 303 16.00 -35.19 -11.65
CA VAL A 303 17.19 -34.36 -11.40
C VAL A 303 17.44 -34.17 -9.90
N LYS A 304 18.58 -34.59 -9.32
CA LYS A 304 18.76 -34.52 -7.85
C LYS A 304 18.97 -33.12 -7.26
N ARG A 305 19.43 -32.15 -8.05
CA ARG A 305 19.87 -30.84 -7.54
C ARG A 305 19.10 -29.70 -8.19
N SER A 306 18.46 -28.89 -7.35
CA SER A 306 17.99 -27.56 -7.74
C SER A 306 19.19 -26.61 -7.86
N PHE A 307 19.16 -25.70 -8.83
CA PHE A 307 20.16 -24.62 -8.97
C PHE A 307 20.02 -23.53 -7.89
N LEU A 308 19.00 -23.61 -7.05
CA LEU A 308 18.74 -22.62 -6.00
C LEU A 308 19.43 -23.01 -4.70
N ASP A 309 20.14 -22.05 -4.12
CA ASP A 309 20.81 -22.21 -2.83
C ASP A 309 19.80 -22.00 -1.68
N PRO A 310 19.44 -23.06 -0.93
CA PRO A 310 18.51 -22.96 0.19
C PRO A 310 19.07 -22.13 1.35
N GLY A 311 20.39 -22.03 1.49
CA GLY A 311 21.04 -21.32 2.58
C GLY A 311 20.98 -19.79 2.46
N LYS A 312 20.67 -19.27 1.26
CA LYS A 312 20.64 -17.82 0.99
C LYS A 312 19.23 -17.26 0.80
N LEU A 313 18.30 -18.07 0.29
CA LEU A 313 17.01 -17.59 -0.18
C LEU A 313 15.87 -17.87 0.82
N THR A 314 14.91 -16.95 0.88
CA THR A 314 13.65 -17.12 1.65
C THR A 314 12.48 -17.37 0.72
N GLY A 315 11.40 -17.94 1.26
CA GLY A 315 10.17 -18.18 0.49
C GLY A 315 10.34 -19.27 -0.55
N LEU A 316 11.18 -20.27 -0.31
CA LEU A 316 11.38 -21.38 -1.23
C LEU A 316 10.25 -22.39 -1.09
N LEU A 317 9.75 -22.87 -2.24
CA LEU A 317 8.77 -23.94 -2.33
C LEU A 317 9.51 -25.25 -2.56
N SER A 318 9.31 -26.21 -1.66
CA SER A 318 10.02 -27.49 -1.74
C SER A 318 9.22 -28.68 -1.23
N TYR A 319 9.48 -29.87 -1.75
CA TYR A 319 8.95 -31.13 -1.23
C TYR A 319 10.09 -32.11 -0.91
N SER A 320 9.80 -33.17 -0.14
CA SER A 320 10.81 -34.17 0.24
C SER A 320 11.26 -34.99 -0.98
N TRP A 321 12.56 -35.27 -1.09
CA TRP A 321 13.13 -36.13 -2.13
C TRP A 321 12.53 -37.55 -2.10
N ASP A 322 12.15 -38.02 -0.93
CA ASP A 322 11.51 -39.33 -0.75
C ASP A 322 10.18 -39.45 -1.52
N TYR A 323 9.53 -38.31 -1.83
CA TYR A 323 8.27 -38.26 -2.57
C TYR A 323 8.44 -38.26 -4.09
N ARG A 324 9.65 -38.50 -4.62
CA ARG A 324 9.94 -38.51 -6.07
C ARG A 324 9.17 -39.57 -6.88
N ARG A 325 8.82 -40.68 -6.22
CA ARG A 325 8.12 -41.82 -6.84
C ARG A 325 6.65 -41.76 -6.55
N ASN A 326 6.26 -41.58 -5.29
CA ASN A 326 4.85 -41.43 -4.96
C ASN A 326 4.72 -40.46 -3.80
N PHE A 327 3.74 -39.58 -3.90
CA PHE A 327 3.30 -38.80 -2.77
C PHE A 327 2.47 -39.68 -1.81
N PRO A 328 2.71 -39.61 -0.49
CA PRO A 328 1.95 -40.39 0.48
C PRO A 328 0.46 -40.06 0.34
N GLN A 329 -0.37 -41.10 0.27
CA GLN A 329 -1.83 -40.98 0.14
C GLN A 329 -2.32 -40.26 -1.14
N GLY A 330 -1.46 -40.05 -2.14
CA GLY A 330 -1.81 -39.27 -3.33
C GLY A 330 -2.07 -37.79 -3.03
N LEU A 331 -1.38 -37.24 -2.02
CA LEU A 331 -1.46 -35.84 -1.62
C LEU A 331 -0.09 -35.18 -1.80
N LEU A 332 0.00 -34.16 -2.65
CA LEU A 332 1.23 -33.43 -2.85
C LEU A 332 1.51 -32.55 -1.62
N SER A 333 2.35 -33.05 -0.72
CA SER A 333 2.84 -32.27 0.43
C SER A 333 4.07 -31.46 0.04
N TYR A 334 3.98 -30.14 0.26
CA TYR A 334 5.04 -29.19 -0.02
C TYR A 334 5.19 -28.19 1.13
N THR A 335 6.31 -27.49 1.17
CA THR A 335 6.61 -26.49 2.19
C THR A 335 7.00 -25.16 1.58
N ILE A 336 6.69 -24.06 2.28
CA ILE A 336 7.11 -22.70 1.95
C ILE A 336 7.99 -22.18 3.09
N SER A 337 9.27 -21.91 2.81
CA SER A 337 10.24 -21.49 3.84
C SER A 337 10.04 -20.05 4.30
N PHE A 338 10.09 -19.80 5.60
CA PHE A 338 10.06 -18.43 6.15
C PHE A 338 11.45 -17.80 6.25
N LYS A 339 12.48 -18.64 6.35
CA LYS A 339 13.88 -18.26 6.51
C LYS A 339 14.75 -19.06 5.54
N PRO A 340 15.99 -18.62 5.28
CA PRO A 340 16.95 -19.43 4.58
C PRO A 340 17.22 -20.70 5.39
N LEU A 341 17.23 -21.84 4.70
CA LEU A 341 17.43 -23.15 5.29
C LEU A 341 18.91 -23.49 5.13
N SER A 342 19.73 -23.05 6.10
CA SER A 342 21.19 -23.20 6.08
C SER A 342 21.69 -24.63 6.40
N VAL A 343 20.84 -25.65 6.24
CA VAL A 343 21.15 -27.03 6.61
C VAL A 343 21.36 -27.85 5.33
N ASP A 344 22.61 -28.22 5.05
CA ASP A 344 22.98 -29.22 4.05
C ASP A 344 22.70 -30.66 4.53
N PRO A 345 22.21 -31.58 3.68
CA PRO A 345 21.14 -31.41 2.72
C PRO A 345 19.86 -32.01 3.34
N LEU A 346 18.88 -31.17 3.66
CA LEU A 346 17.50 -31.66 3.60
C LEU A 346 17.31 -32.20 2.18
N GLN A 347 17.18 -33.53 2.02
CA GLN A 347 16.93 -34.14 0.72
C GLN A 347 15.57 -33.65 0.23
N ARG A 348 15.56 -32.50 -0.45
CA ARG A 348 14.35 -31.79 -0.86
C ARG A 348 14.56 -31.23 -2.24
N VAL A 349 13.49 -31.28 -3.03
CA VAL A 349 13.43 -30.67 -4.34
C VAL A 349 12.84 -29.28 -4.17
N ILE A 350 13.56 -28.25 -4.61
CA ILE A 350 13.06 -26.87 -4.62
C ILE A 350 12.52 -26.58 -6.02
N PHE A 351 11.22 -26.33 -6.13
CA PHE A 351 10.53 -26.17 -7.42
C PHE A 351 9.88 -24.79 -7.61
N GLY A 352 10.06 -23.88 -6.64
CA GLY A 352 9.51 -22.53 -6.74
C GLY A 352 10.06 -21.56 -5.71
N GLN A 353 9.73 -20.29 -5.88
CA GLN A 353 10.06 -19.21 -4.96
C GLN A 353 8.95 -18.15 -4.88
N VAL A 354 8.70 -17.65 -3.67
CA VAL A 354 7.88 -16.47 -3.43
C VAL A 354 8.62 -15.23 -3.93
N ARG A 355 8.14 -14.64 -5.04
CA ARG A 355 8.72 -13.42 -5.63
C ARG A 355 8.13 -12.14 -5.07
N SER A 356 6.86 -12.16 -4.67
CA SER A 356 6.19 -11.01 -4.07
C SER A 356 5.26 -11.47 -2.94
N GLY A 357 4.97 -10.55 -2.03
CA GLY A 357 4.20 -10.86 -0.83
C GLY A 357 5.03 -11.40 0.34
N LEU A 358 6.35 -11.22 0.34
CA LEU A 358 7.22 -11.66 1.46
C LEU A 358 6.76 -11.13 2.83
N ARG A 359 6.14 -9.94 2.89
CA ARG A 359 5.54 -9.41 4.13
C ARG A 359 4.37 -10.25 4.63
N VAL A 360 3.54 -10.73 3.72
CA VAL A 360 2.43 -11.65 4.04
C VAL A 360 3.01 -12.96 4.57
N LEU A 361 4.01 -13.50 3.86
CA LEU A 361 4.72 -14.71 4.28
C LEU A 361 5.36 -14.57 5.68
N GLN A 362 5.95 -13.41 5.99
CA GLN A 362 6.53 -13.12 7.31
C GLN A 362 5.50 -12.99 8.44
N SER A 363 4.22 -12.75 8.10
CA SER A 363 3.12 -12.74 9.08
C SER A 363 2.60 -14.13 9.40
N CYS A 364 2.66 -15.07 8.45
CA CYS A 364 2.20 -16.46 8.59
C CYS A 364 2.75 -17.19 9.83
N PRO A 365 4.04 -17.04 10.21
CA PRO A 365 4.61 -17.55 11.46
C PRO A 365 3.77 -17.34 12.72
N GLN A 366 3.05 -16.22 12.83
CA GLN A 366 2.30 -15.86 14.04
C GLN A 366 1.10 -16.78 14.28
N PHE A 367 0.58 -17.39 13.20
CA PHE A 367 -0.53 -18.34 13.24
C PHE A 367 -0.05 -19.78 13.50
N GLY A 368 1.26 -20.01 13.56
CA GLY A 368 1.86 -21.31 13.85
C GLY A 368 2.28 -21.50 15.30
N THR A 369 2.73 -22.71 15.60
CA THR A 369 3.40 -23.07 16.86
C THR A 369 4.73 -23.74 16.58
N ARG A 370 5.55 -23.97 17.61
CA ARG A 370 6.80 -24.73 17.46
C ARG A 370 6.56 -26.17 17.02
N ASN A 371 5.41 -26.74 17.39
CA ASN A 371 5.03 -28.12 17.06
C ASN A 371 4.32 -28.24 15.71
N GLY A 372 4.19 -27.15 14.95
CA GLY A 372 3.52 -27.12 13.66
C GLY A 372 2.00 -27.00 13.73
N LYS A 373 1.35 -27.22 14.90
CA LYS A 373 -0.09 -27.00 15.07
C LYS A 373 -0.44 -25.53 14.82
N THR A 374 -1.46 -25.30 14.00
CA THR A 374 -1.96 -23.96 13.67
C THR A 374 -2.83 -23.43 14.80
N LYS A 375 -2.54 -22.21 15.27
CA LYS A 375 -3.40 -21.47 16.22
C LYS A 375 -4.68 -20.96 15.55
N LYS A 376 -4.53 -20.57 14.29
CA LYS A 376 -5.59 -20.12 13.40
C LYS A 376 -5.36 -20.75 12.03
N THR A 377 -6.44 -21.12 11.37
CA THR A 377 -6.42 -21.81 10.09
C THR A 377 -6.23 -20.77 8.98
N VAL A 378 -5.05 -20.82 8.37
CA VAL A 378 -4.73 -20.01 7.18
C VAL A 378 -5.19 -20.80 5.97
N ILE A 379 -5.97 -20.16 5.11
CA ILE A 379 -6.48 -20.75 3.88
C ILE A 379 -6.08 -19.89 2.68
N VAL A 380 -6.02 -20.51 1.50
CA VAL A 380 -6.09 -19.76 0.25
C VAL A 380 -7.55 -19.39 0.04
N ALA A 381 -7.85 -18.13 -0.21
CA ALA A 381 -9.20 -17.65 -0.51
C ALA A 381 -9.44 -17.63 -2.03
N ARG A 382 -8.40 -17.28 -2.80
CA ARG A 382 -8.41 -17.25 -4.26
C ARG A 382 -7.02 -17.60 -4.78
N CYS A 383 -6.96 -18.29 -5.90
CA CYS A 383 -5.74 -18.56 -6.63
C CYS A 383 -5.91 -18.19 -8.11
N GLY A 384 -4.80 -18.11 -8.84
CA GLY A 384 -4.83 -17.82 -10.26
C GLY A 384 -3.46 -17.77 -10.91
N LEU A 385 -3.44 -17.96 -12.22
CA LEU A 385 -2.23 -17.84 -13.06
C LEU A 385 -2.12 -16.40 -13.58
N LEU A 386 -0.92 -15.82 -13.54
CA LEU A 386 -0.63 -14.47 -14.03
C LEU A 386 -0.02 -14.43 -15.42
#